data_AF-X1PL13-F1
#
_entry.id   AF-X1PL13-F1
#
_cell.length_a   1.000
_cell.length_b   1.000
_cell.length_c   1.000
_cell.angle_alpha   90.00
_cell.angle_beta   90.00
_cell.angle_gamma   90.00
#
_symmetry.space_group_name_H-M   'P 1'
#
loop_
_entity.id
_entity.type
_entity.pdbx_description
1 polymer ?
#
loop_
_entity_poly.entity_id
_entity_poly.type
_entity_poly.pdbx_seq_one_letter_code
_entity_poly.pdbx_strand_id
1 'polypeptide(L)'
;GEKKKIRLWLVAGCVYGVCCLLRPNVLFAFPFVIAWVLTGSRTGERPAGKLIVPAAIVLGIILVLLPFSLRNYQITGDISPPFGNGGFNFYVGNHPGAKGTYTYLKGISNSPSGQIKSAALQARRALGREVSLSEASNYWFRRGFRFIRERPLEYVVLLGRKFLLFWNAREIGQNIDFYFSRSFSSLLRFPLVSFGLIAPFAWLGLLSAIRRREKGLALPGLFLAGYLGSVIFFFVSARYRLPAVPFIILFTAYGLRRFAGLVFRV
;
A
#
# COMPACT_ATOMS: atom_id res chain seq x y z
N GLY A 1 -3.93 20.32 -27.43
CA GLY A 1 -5.29 20.74 -27.06
C GLY A 1 -5.71 20.15 -25.72
N GLU A 2 -6.61 20.84 -25.03
CA GLU A 2 -7.14 20.48 -23.70
C GLU A 2 -7.79 19.09 -23.66
N LYS A 3 -8.52 18.71 -24.72
CA LYS A 3 -9.09 17.36 -24.88
C LYS A 3 -8.03 16.24 -24.82
N LYS A 4 -6.84 16.46 -25.39
CA LYS A 4 -5.73 15.49 -25.33
C LYS A 4 -5.22 15.32 -23.90
N LYS A 5 -5.14 16.42 -23.13
CA LYS A 5 -4.73 16.38 -21.72
C LYS A 5 -5.74 15.60 -20.86
N ILE A 6 -7.04 15.84 -21.04
CA ILE A 6 -8.09 15.11 -20.29
C ILE A 6 -8.06 13.62 -20.59
N ARG A 7 -7.90 13.23 -21.87
CA ARG A 7 -7.75 11.82 -22.26
C ARG A 7 -6.56 11.15 -21.56
N LEU A 8 -5.43 11.83 -21.44
CA LEU A 8 -4.26 11.30 -20.72
C LEU A 8 -4.54 11.09 -19.23
N TRP A 9 -5.27 12.00 -18.58
CA TRP A 9 -5.67 11.84 -17.18
C TRP A 9 -6.69 10.72 -16.96
N LEU A 10 -7.61 10.54 -17.90
CA LEU A 10 -8.52 9.38 -17.90
C LEU A 10 -7.74 8.07 -18.01
N VAL A 11 -6.79 7.99 -18.96
CA VAL A 11 -5.91 6.82 -19.11
C VAL A 11 -5.07 6.59 -17.85
N ALA A 12 -4.53 7.64 -17.24
CA ALA A 12 -3.82 7.53 -15.96
C ALA A 12 -4.72 6.96 -14.85
N GLY A 13 -5.98 7.38 -14.79
CA GLY A 13 -7.01 6.80 -13.92
C GLY A 13 -7.23 5.31 -14.19
N CYS A 14 -7.36 4.90 -15.45
CA CYS A 14 -7.49 3.48 -15.81
C CYS A 14 -6.27 2.67 -15.37
N VAL A 15 -5.05 3.16 -15.65
CA VAL A 15 -3.80 2.51 -15.22
C VAL A 15 -3.75 2.39 -13.69
N TYR A 16 -4.16 3.45 -12.96
CA TYR A 16 -4.25 3.41 -11.51
C TYR A 16 -5.29 2.38 -11.03
N GLY A 17 -6.44 2.28 -11.70
CA GLY A 17 -7.46 1.26 -11.43
C GLY A 17 -6.92 -0.17 -11.62
N VAL A 18 -6.14 -0.42 -12.68
CA VAL A 18 -5.46 -1.71 -12.90
C VAL A 18 -4.45 -1.97 -11.79
N CYS A 19 -3.66 -0.97 -11.39
CA CYS A 19 -2.76 -1.08 -10.25
C CYS A 19 -3.49 -1.42 -8.95
N CYS A 20 -4.66 -0.84 -8.70
CA CYS A 20 -5.51 -1.21 -7.56
C CYS A 20 -5.96 -2.68 -7.64
N LEU A 21 -6.34 -3.17 -8.82
CA LEU A 21 -6.72 -4.58 -9.02
C LEU A 21 -5.57 -5.54 -8.65
N LEU A 22 -4.34 -5.18 -9.02
CA LEU A 22 -3.15 -5.97 -8.71
C LEU A 22 -2.73 -5.82 -7.24
N ARG A 23 -2.81 -4.61 -6.70
CA ARG A 23 -2.33 -4.21 -5.37
C ARG A 23 -3.25 -3.16 -4.75
N PRO A 24 -4.21 -3.57 -3.90
CA PRO A 24 -5.17 -2.66 -3.26
C PRO A 24 -4.51 -1.58 -2.38
N ASN A 25 -3.30 -1.87 -1.88
CA ASN A 25 -2.44 -0.94 -1.13
C ASN A 25 -2.25 0.42 -1.81
N VAL A 26 -2.21 0.43 -3.15
CA VAL A 26 -2.04 1.66 -3.93
C VAL A 26 -3.16 2.65 -3.64
N LEU A 27 -4.38 2.19 -3.34
CA LEU A 27 -5.54 3.03 -3.04
C LEU A 27 -5.30 4.02 -1.88
N PHE A 28 -4.44 3.70 -0.91
CA PHE A 28 -4.09 4.62 0.18
C PHE A 28 -3.29 5.83 -0.28
N ALA A 29 -2.60 5.73 -1.42
CA ALA A 29 -1.90 6.84 -2.05
C ALA A 29 -2.86 7.79 -2.79
N PHE A 30 -4.09 7.34 -3.09
CA PHE A 30 -5.03 8.07 -3.94
C PHE A 30 -5.40 9.46 -3.39
N PRO A 31 -5.75 9.63 -2.09
CA PRO A 31 -6.08 10.95 -1.55
C PRO A 31 -4.92 11.95 -1.70
N PHE A 32 -3.67 11.49 -1.56
CA PHE A 32 -2.50 12.33 -1.69
C PHE A 32 -2.23 12.73 -3.15
N VAL A 33 -2.45 11.82 -4.10
CA VAL A 33 -2.35 12.12 -5.54
C VAL A 33 -3.41 13.14 -5.94
N ILE A 34 -4.66 12.99 -5.49
CA ILE A 34 -5.73 13.95 -5.77
C ILE A 34 -5.44 15.30 -5.12
N ALA A 35 -5.00 15.32 -3.86
CA ALA A 35 -4.58 16.56 -3.20
C ALA A 35 -3.45 17.26 -3.96
N TRP A 36 -2.46 16.52 -4.46
CA TRP A 36 -1.39 17.07 -5.29
C TRP A 36 -1.90 17.68 -6.60
N VAL A 37 -2.83 16.99 -7.28
CA VAL A 37 -3.46 17.50 -8.51
C VAL A 37 -4.25 18.79 -8.25
N LEU A 38 -5.00 18.85 -7.13
CA LEU A 38 -5.80 20.01 -6.76
C LEU A 38 -4.95 21.21 -6.32
N THR A 39 -3.81 20.95 -5.67
CA THR A 39 -2.91 21.99 -5.13
C THR A 39 -1.80 22.40 -6.11
N GLY A 40 -1.56 21.61 -7.16
CA GLY A 40 -0.59 21.85 -8.23
C GLY A 40 -0.98 23.02 -9.11
N SER A 41 -0.87 24.22 -8.56
CA SER A 41 -0.92 25.56 -9.16
C SER A 41 -1.44 25.61 -10.60
N ARG A 42 -2.77 25.68 -10.75
CA ARG A 42 -3.44 26.14 -11.98
C ARG A 42 -4.03 27.53 -11.76
N THR A 43 -3.13 28.47 -11.50
CA THR A 43 -3.45 29.89 -11.33
C THR A 43 -4.19 30.38 -12.58
N GLY A 44 -5.45 30.78 -12.43
CA GLY A 44 -6.30 31.30 -13.51
C GLY A 44 -7.43 30.38 -13.99
N GLU A 45 -7.51 29.10 -13.59
CA GLU A 45 -8.63 28.23 -13.97
C GLU A 45 -9.88 28.48 -13.12
N ARG A 46 -11.06 28.56 -13.77
CA ARG A 46 -12.37 28.58 -13.11
C ARG A 46 -12.51 27.36 -12.16
N PRO A 47 -13.27 27.45 -11.06
CA PRO A 47 -13.44 26.35 -10.08
C PRO A 47 -13.82 25.01 -10.72
N ALA A 48 -14.69 25.04 -11.75
CA ALA A 48 -15.10 23.86 -12.49
C ALA A 48 -13.95 23.19 -13.27
N GLY A 49 -13.01 23.97 -13.83
CA GLY A 49 -11.83 23.45 -14.55
C GLY A 49 -10.87 22.65 -13.66
N LYS A 50 -10.81 23.01 -12.36
CA LYS A 50 -9.97 22.33 -11.37
C LYS A 50 -10.45 20.91 -11.04
N LEU A 51 -11.74 20.62 -11.22
CA LEU A 51 -12.35 19.32 -10.91
C LEU A 51 -12.33 18.34 -12.09
N ILE A 52 -12.20 18.83 -13.34
CA ILE A 52 -12.23 17.98 -14.54
C ILE A 52 -11.14 16.91 -14.51
N VAL A 53 -9.92 17.26 -14.08
CA VAL A 53 -8.82 16.30 -14.04
C VAL A 53 -8.98 15.25 -12.93
N PRO A 54 -9.25 15.62 -11.66
CA PRO A 54 -9.62 14.66 -10.64
C PRO A 54 -10.79 13.76 -11.06
N ALA A 55 -11.84 14.34 -11.67
CA ALA A 55 -12.99 13.58 -12.15
C ALA A 55 -12.61 12.59 -13.26
N ALA A 56 -11.75 12.98 -14.20
CA ALA A 56 -11.24 12.08 -15.24
C ALA A 56 -10.44 10.90 -14.64
N ILE A 57 -9.59 11.16 -13.63
CA ILE A 57 -8.84 10.11 -12.93
C ILE A 57 -9.81 9.15 -12.21
N VAL A 58 -10.76 9.70 -11.44
CA VAL A 58 -11.78 8.92 -10.72
C VAL A 58 -12.60 8.08 -11.68
N LEU A 59 -13.06 8.67 -12.79
CA LEU A 59 -13.80 7.97 -13.84
C LEU A 59 -12.99 6.80 -14.39
N GLY A 60 -11.70 7.01 -14.70
CA GLY A 60 -10.83 5.93 -15.19
C GLY A 60 -10.68 4.78 -14.18
N ILE A 61 -10.54 5.10 -12.89
CA ILE A 61 -10.48 4.09 -11.81
C ILE A 61 -11.81 3.31 -11.76
N ILE A 62 -12.94 4.01 -11.75
CA ILE A 62 -14.28 3.39 -11.68
C ILE A 62 -14.50 2.49 -12.90
N LEU A 63 -14.18 2.93 -14.11
CA LEU A 63 -14.35 2.13 -15.33
C LEU A 63 -13.60 0.80 -15.25
N VAL A 64 -12.45 0.77 -14.60
CA VAL A 64 -11.67 -0.47 -14.41
C VAL A 64 -12.20 -1.32 -13.27
N LEU A 65 -12.56 -0.73 -12.12
CA LEU A 65 -13.01 -1.50 -10.95
C LEU A 65 -14.44 -2.01 -11.06
N LEU A 66 -15.33 -1.25 -11.70
CA LEU A 66 -16.76 -1.52 -11.80
C LEU A 66 -17.10 -2.91 -12.35
N PRO A 67 -16.53 -3.41 -13.47
CA PRO A 67 -16.89 -4.74 -13.98
C PRO A 67 -16.53 -5.87 -13.01
N PHE A 68 -15.45 -5.73 -12.24
CA PHE A 68 -15.05 -6.71 -11.23
C PHE A 68 -15.95 -6.66 -10.00
N SER A 69 -16.31 -5.45 -9.54
CA SER A 69 -17.27 -5.28 -8.45
C SER A 69 -18.65 -5.82 -8.83
N LEU A 70 -19.10 -5.57 -10.07
CA LEU A 70 -20.39 -6.06 -10.57
C LEU A 70 -20.40 -7.58 -10.67
N ARG A 71 -19.35 -8.18 -11.23
CA ARG A 71 -19.19 -9.65 -11.26
C ARG A 71 -19.20 -10.24 -9.85
N ASN A 72 -18.51 -9.61 -8.89
CA ASN A 72 -18.52 -10.07 -7.51
C ASN A 72 -19.92 -10.00 -6.90
N TYR A 73 -20.65 -8.91 -7.13
CA TYR A 73 -22.03 -8.76 -6.68
C TYR A 73 -22.96 -9.84 -7.28
N GLN A 74 -22.86 -10.09 -8.58
CA GLN A 74 -23.67 -11.12 -9.26
C GLN A 74 -23.42 -12.54 -8.72
N ILE A 75 -22.19 -12.85 -8.28
CA ILE A 75 -21.83 -14.18 -7.76
C ILE A 75 -22.15 -14.30 -6.26
N THR A 76 -21.95 -13.24 -5.49
CA THR A 76 -21.98 -13.31 -4.01
C THR A 76 -23.22 -12.68 -3.38
N GLY A 77 -23.97 -11.86 -4.12
CA GLY A 77 -25.04 -11.00 -3.59
C GLY A 77 -24.55 -9.84 -2.71
N ASP A 78 -23.23 -9.74 -2.48
CA ASP A 78 -22.62 -8.75 -1.60
C ASP A 78 -21.95 -7.63 -2.41
N ILE A 79 -22.30 -6.38 -2.11
CA ILE A 79 -21.53 -5.23 -2.60
C ILE A 79 -20.23 -5.16 -1.79
N SER A 80 -19.15 -5.64 -2.38
CA SER A 80 -17.80 -5.51 -1.82
C SER A 80 -16.84 -4.97 -2.87
N PRO A 81 -15.82 -4.18 -2.47
CA PRO A 81 -14.70 -3.90 -3.36
C PRO A 81 -14.13 -5.20 -3.91
N PRO A 82 -13.42 -5.19 -5.05
CA PRO A 82 -12.91 -6.41 -5.68
C PRO A 82 -11.90 -7.21 -4.82
N PHE A 83 -11.60 -6.73 -3.62
CA PHE A 83 -10.64 -7.26 -2.66
C PHE A 83 -11.35 -7.70 -1.35
N GLY A 84 -12.09 -8.82 -1.39
CA GLY A 84 -12.99 -9.27 -0.32
C GLY A 84 -12.39 -9.66 1.03
N ASN A 85 -11.07 -9.52 1.24
CA ASN A 85 -10.36 -9.99 2.44
C ASN A 85 -9.76 -8.87 3.31
N GLY A 86 -10.20 -7.62 3.11
CA GLY A 86 -9.65 -6.45 3.80
C GLY A 86 -9.70 -6.55 5.33
N GLY A 87 -10.85 -6.91 5.90
CA GLY A 87 -11.01 -6.97 7.36
C GLY A 87 -10.21 -8.10 8.03
N PHE A 88 -10.10 -9.25 7.37
CA PHE A 88 -9.23 -10.34 7.83
C PHE A 88 -7.76 -9.91 7.81
N ASN A 89 -7.27 -9.36 6.70
CA ASN A 89 -5.90 -8.86 6.59
C ASN A 89 -5.60 -7.77 7.63
N PHE A 90 -6.59 -6.91 7.91
CA PHE A 90 -6.48 -5.91 8.95
C PHE A 90 -6.28 -6.56 10.33
N TYR A 91 -7.06 -7.57 10.69
CA TYR A 91 -6.90 -8.28 11.97
C TYR A 91 -5.56 -9.02 12.08
N VAL A 92 -5.11 -9.68 11.01
CA VAL A 92 -3.81 -10.37 10.98
C VAL A 92 -2.67 -9.43 11.38
N GLY A 93 -2.72 -8.19 10.91
CA GLY A 93 -1.73 -7.17 11.26
C GLY A 93 -2.00 -6.40 12.56
N ASN A 94 -3.23 -6.48 13.10
CA ASN A 94 -3.71 -5.65 14.21
C ASN A 94 -4.55 -6.48 15.18
N HIS A 95 -3.88 -7.28 16.01
CA HIS A 95 -4.48 -8.04 17.09
C HIS A 95 -3.54 -8.07 18.31
N PRO A 96 -4.02 -8.43 19.51
CA PRO A 96 -3.15 -8.58 20.67
C PRO A 96 -2.04 -9.60 20.39
N GLY A 97 -0.78 -9.19 20.53
CA GLY A 97 0.39 -10.02 20.23
C GLY A 97 0.87 -9.97 18.77
N ALA A 98 0.28 -9.13 17.91
CA ALA A 98 0.77 -8.91 16.55
C ALA A 98 2.23 -8.43 16.57
N LYS A 99 3.06 -8.98 15.67
CA LYS A 99 4.50 -8.68 15.60
C LYS A 99 4.85 -7.61 14.55
N GLY A 100 3.87 -7.13 13.80
CA GLY A 100 4.05 -6.19 12.70
C GLY A 100 4.31 -6.83 11.33
N THR A 101 4.55 -8.15 11.30
CA THR A 101 4.62 -8.97 10.08
C THR A 101 3.34 -9.78 9.90
N TYR A 102 3.21 -10.48 8.78
CA TYR A 102 2.13 -11.45 8.61
C TYR A 102 2.17 -12.48 9.76
N THR A 103 1.02 -12.72 10.39
CA THR A 103 0.89 -13.66 11.50
C THR A 103 -0.11 -14.74 11.11
N TYR A 104 0.33 -15.99 11.19
CA TYR A 104 -0.55 -17.14 10.95
C TYR A 104 -1.46 -17.34 12.15
N LEU A 105 -2.77 -17.25 11.91
CA LEU A 105 -3.79 -17.43 12.95
C LEU A 105 -4.18 -18.89 13.06
N LYS A 106 -4.36 -19.37 14.29
CA LYS A 106 -4.76 -20.77 14.55
C LYS A 106 -6.08 -21.08 13.83
N GLY A 107 -6.11 -22.22 13.14
CA GLY A 107 -7.28 -22.68 12.40
C GLY A 107 -7.57 -21.92 11.11
N ILE A 108 -6.65 -21.07 10.63
CA ILE A 108 -6.71 -20.44 9.31
C ILE A 108 -5.72 -21.16 8.40
N SER A 109 -6.13 -21.44 7.16
CA SER A 109 -5.26 -22.08 6.17
C SER A 109 -4.07 -21.19 5.80
N ASN A 110 -2.94 -21.81 5.45
CA ASN A 110 -1.76 -21.09 4.94
C ASN A 110 -1.88 -20.72 3.45
N SER A 111 -2.83 -21.31 2.71
CA SER A 111 -3.05 -20.99 1.29
C SER A 111 -3.96 -19.76 1.12
N PRO A 112 -3.73 -18.86 0.15
CA PRO A 112 -4.55 -17.67 -0.04
C PRO A 112 -6.05 -17.95 -0.23
N SER A 113 -6.40 -18.97 -1.03
CA SER A 113 -7.80 -19.38 -1.24
C SER A 113 -8.40 -20.04 0.01
N GLY A 114 -7.59 -20.80 0.76
CA GLY A 114 -8.00 -21.38 2.02
C GLY A 114 -8.21 -20.34 3.13
N GLN A 115 -7.45 -19.24 3.13
CA GLN A 115 -7.60 -18.16 4.11
C GLN A 115 -8.99 -17.54 4.06
N ILE A 116 -9.50 -17.23 2.86
CA ILE A 116 -10.86 -16.69 2.68
C ILE A 116 -11.90 -17.63 3.31
N LYS A 117 -11.86 -18.92 2.92
CA LYS A 117 -12.83 -19.91 3.37
C LYS A 117 -12.75 -20.16 4.89
N SER A 118 -11.54 -20.33 5.42
CA SER A 118 -11.34 -20.60 6.85
C SER A 118 -11.65 -19.38 7.72
N ALA A 119 -11.33 -18.17 7.26
CA ALA A 119 -11.70 -16.92 7.95
C ALA A 119 -13.21 -16.73 8.01
N ALA A 120 -13.92 -17.03 6.91
CA ALA A 120 -15.38 -16.99 6.86
C ALA A 120 -16.00 -18.06 7.77
N LEU A 121 -15.48 -19.29 7.74
CA LEU A 121 -15.96 -20.37 8.61
C LEU A 121 -15.77 -20.06 10.10
N GLN A 122 -14.65 -19.46 10.48
CA GLN A 122 -14.43 -19.03 11.86
C GLN A 122 -15.39 -17.91 12.27
N ALA A 123 -15.65 -16.93 11.41
CA ALA A 123 -16.63 -15.89 11.67
C ALA A 123 -18.05 -16.48 11.83
N ARG A 124 -18.44 -17.41 10.95
CA ARG A 124 -19.69 -18.16 11.00
C ARG A 124 -19.87 -18.87 12.35
N ARG A 125 -18.86 -19.64 12.77
CA ARG A 125 -18.87 -20.35 14.06
C ARG A 125 -18.98 -19.41 15.25
N ALA A 126 -18.24 -18.29 15.22
CA ALA A 126 -18.26 -17.31 16.30
C ALA A 126 -19.59 -16.56 16.42
N LEU A 127 -20.31 -16.37 15.29
CA LEU A 127 -21.59 -15.66 15.25
C LEU A 127 -22.80 -16.60 15.36
N GLY A 128 -22.61 -17.92 15.29
CA GLY A 128 -23.68 -18.91 15.43
C GLY A 128 -24.71 -18.91 14.29
N ARG A 129 -24.40 -18.30 13.15
CA ARG A 129 -25.30 -18.19 11.98
C ARG A 129 -24.51 -18.21 10.68
N GLU A 130 -25.18 -18.42 9.56
CA GLU A 130 -24.60 -18.16 8.24
C GLU A 130 -24.19 -16.68 8.13
N VAL A 131 -23.05 -16.45 7.48
CA VAL A 131 -22.50 -15.10 7.29
C VAL A 131 -22.03 -14.92 5.86
N SER A 132 -22.30 -13.73 5.32
CA SER A 132 -21.76 -13.34 4.02
C SER A 132 -20.26 -13.06 4.09
N LEU A 133 -19.57 -12.95 2.94
CA LEU A 133 -18.13 -12.64 2.92
C LEU A 133 -17.87 -11.24 3.49
N SER A 134 -18.76 -10.30 3.19
CA SER A 134 -18.72 -8.95 3.75
C SER A 134 -18.90 -8.96 5.26
N GLU A 135 -19.83 -9.76 5.78
CA GLU A 135 -20.05 -9.93 7.22
C GLU A 135 -18.83 -10.57 7.92
N ALA A 136 -18.24 -11.60 7.32
CA ALA A 136 -17.01 -12.20 7.83
C ALA A 136 -15.85 -11.20 7.86
N SER A 137 -15.65 -10.43 6.79
CA SER A 137 -14.65 -9.35 6.75
C SER A 137 -14.89 -8.32 7.85
N ASN A 138 -16.13 -7.86 8.02
CA ASN A 138 -16.52 -6.91 9.06
C ASN A 138 -16.31 -7.47 10.48
N TYR A 139 -16.59 -8.75 10.71
CA TYR A 139 -16.30 -9.42 11.97
C TYR A 139 -14.82 -9.30 12.34
N TRP A 140 -13.92 -9.64 11.42
CA TRP A 140 -12.47 -9.54 11.66
C TRP A 140 -12.01 -8.09 11.82
N PHE A 141 -12.53 -7.17 11.00
CA PHE A 141 -12.22 -5.75 11.11
C PHE A 141 -12.58 -5.20 12.49
N ARG A 142 -13.78 -5.49 12.98
CA ARG A 142 -14.24 -5.07 14.31
C ARG A 142 -13.38 -5.63 15.43
N ARG A 143 -12.88 -6.86 15.32
CA ARG A 143 -11.94 -7.43 16.31
C ARG A 143 -10.61 -6.69 16.32
N GLY A 144 -10.08 -6.33 15.16
CA GLY A 144 -8.82 -5.57 15.09
C GLY A 144 -9.00 -4.15 15.61
N PHE A 145 -10.13 -3.53 15.28
CA PHE A 145 -10.46 -2.20 15.77
C PHE A 145 -10.69 -2.19 17.28
N ARG A 146 -11.31 -3.24 17.83
CA ARG A 146 -11.44 -3.43 19.27
C ARG A 146 -10.09 -3.43 19.98
N PHE A 147 -9.09 -4.14 19.44
CA PHE A 147 -7.73 -4.10 19.97
C PHE A 147 -7.16 -2.68 20.01
N ILE A 148 -7.33 -1.90 18.94
CA ILE A 148 -6.86 -0.51 18.89
C ILE A 148 -7.53 0.34 19.97
N ARG A 149 -8.85 0.18 20.16
CA ARG A 149 -9.63 0.93 21.14
C ARG A 149 -9.29 0.55 22.59
N GLU A 150 -9.13 -0.73 22.86
CA GLU A 150 -8.86 -1.24 24.22
C GLU A 150 -7.40 -1.07 24.63
N ARG A 151 -6.46 -1.10 23.67
CA ARG A 151 -5.01 -1.08 23.91
C ARG A 151 -4.28 -0.10 22.97
N PRO A 152 -4.57 1.21 23.03
CA PRO A 152 -4.04 2.20 22.08
C PRO A 152 -2.52 2.34 22.16
N LEU A 153 -1.93 2.25 23.35
CA LEU A 153 -0.47 2.34 23.52
C LEU A 153 0.25 1.14 22.88
N GLU A 154 -0.27 -0.08 23.07
CA GLU A 154 0.27 -1.27 22.40
C GLU A 154 0.18 -1.13 20.87
N TYR A 155 -0.91 -0.55 20.36
CA TYR A 155 -1.06 -0.29 18.95
C TYR A 155 -0.06 0.75 18.41
N VAL A 156 0.19 1.85 19.13
CA VAL A 156 1.22 2.84 18.73
C VAL A 156 2.61 2.20 18.69
N VAL A 157 2.97 1.40 19.68
CA VAL A 157 4.23 0.63 19.70
C VAL A 157 4.29 -0.31 18.49
N LEU A 158 3.18 -0.99 18.17
CA LEU A 158 3.08 -1.84 16.99
C LEU A 158 3.26 -1.07 15.68
N LEU A 159 2.70 0.13 15.55
CA LEU A 159 2.92 0.99 14.38
C LEU A 159 4.39 1.39 14.23
N GLY A 160 5.04 1.80 15.34
CA GLY A 160 6.48 2.09 15.35
C GLY A 160 7.31 0.87 14.93
N ARG A 161 6.95 -0.32 15.43
CA ARG A 161 7.59 -1.58 15.02
C ARG A 161 7.41 -1.86 13.53
N LYS A 162 6.20 -1.69 12.98
CA LYS A 162 5.94 -1.86 11.53
C LYS A 162 6.74 -0.87 10.71
N PHE A 163 6.86 0.38 11.16
CA PHE A 163 7.69 1.37 10.50
C PHE A 163 9.17 0.95 10.45
N LEU A 164 9.73 0.51 11.57
CA LEU A 164 11.11 0.01 11.63
C LEU A 164 11.32 -1.25 10.78
N LEU A 165 10.34 -2.16 10.77
CA LEU A 165 10.36 -3.36 9.92
C LEU A 165 10.31 -3.02 8.43
N PHE A 166 9.51 -2.01 8.04
CA PHE A 166 9.44 -1.55 6.65
C PHE A 166 10.79 -1.03 6.16
N TRP A 167 11.51 -0.29 7.00
CA TRP A 167 12.82 0.27 6.68
C TRP A 167 13.99 -0.67 7.01
N ASN A 168 13.71 -1.90 7.44
CA ASN A 168 14.74 -2.86 7.81
C ASN A 168 15.50 -3.38 6.57
N ALA A 169 16.82 -3.55 6.69
CA ALA A 169 17.66 -4.09 5.62
C ALA A 169 17.29 -5.53 5.22
N ARG A 170 16.69 -6.30 6.14
CA ARG A 170 16.28 -7.68 5.90
C ARG A 170 15.00 -7.75 5.08
N GLU A 171 14.98 -8.64 4.08
CA GLU A 171 13.77 -8.96 3.33
C GLU A 171 12.88 -9.91 4.14
N ILE A 172 11.81 -9.37 4.74
CA ILE A 172 10.88 -10.13 5.58
C ILE A 172 9.95 -10.97 4.70
N GLY A 173 10.09 -12.30 4.78
CA GLY A 173 9.24 -13.24 4.06
C GLY A 173 7.78 -13.25 4.52
N GLN A 174 6.90 -13.76 3.67
CA GLN A 174 5.53 -14.14 4.04
C GLN A 174 5.34 -15.63 3.74
N ASN A 175 4.97 -15.97 2.51
CA ASN A 175 4.84 -17.34 2.02
C ASN A 175 6.06 -17.81 1.21
N ILE A 176 6.97 -16.89 0.88
CA ILE A 176 8.24 -17.16 0.22
C ILE A 176 9.31 -16.43 1.04
N ASP A 177 10.39 -17.13 1.38
CA ASP A 177 11.57 -16.55 2.02
C ASP A 177 12.65 -16.25 0.99
N PHE A 178 13.12 -15.00 0.98
CA PHE A 178 14.12 -14.52 0.04
C PHE A 178 15.49 -15.18 0.28
N TYR A 179 15.91 -15.33 1.54
CA TYR A 179 17.22 -15.87 1.89
C TYR A 179 17.29 -17.37 1.62
N PHE A 180 16.19 -18.08 1.84
CA PHE A 180 16.05 -19.46 1.41
C PHE A 180 16.12 -19.58 -0.11
N SER A 181 15.34 -18.79 -0.85
CA SER A 181 15.37 -18.77 -2.33
C SER A 181 16.76 -18.42 -2.89
N ARG A 182 17.50 -17.53 -2.22
CA ARG A 182 18.88 -17.15 -2.57
C ARG A 182 19.84 -18.33 -2.54
N SER A 183 19.58 -19.34 -1.70
CA SER A 183 20.42 -20.55 -1.68
C SER A 183 20.30 -21.40 -2.94
N PHE A 184 19.30 -21.20 -3.80
CA PHE A 184 19.09 -21.97 -5.04
C PHE A 184 19.34 -21.17 -6.33
N SER A 185 19.66 -19.88 -6.25
CA SER A 185 19.82 -19.01 -7.41
C SER A 185 21.14 -18.24 -7.38
N SER A 186 22.01 -18.49 -8.36
CA SER A 186 23.26 -17.75 -8.55
C SER A 186 23.02 -16.26 -8.79
N LEU A 187 21.96 -15.89 -9.51
CA LEU A 187 21.56 -14.51 -9.74
C LEU A 187 21.23 -13.78 -8.43
N LEU A 188 20.49 -14.43 -7.52
CA LEU A 188 20.17 -13.85 -6.22
C LEU A 188 21.37 -13.82 -5.27
N ARG A 189 22.39 -14.65 -5.50
CA ARG A 189 23.64 -14.63 -4.72
C ARG A 189 24.52 -13.43 -5.04
N PHE A 190 24.43 -12.90 -6.27
CA PHE A 190 25.18 -11.71 -6.67
C PHE A 190 24.94 -10.57 -5.66
N PRO A 191 25.97 -9.82 -5.25
CA PRO A 191 25.87 -8.78 -4.23
C PRO A 191 25.19 -7.52 -4.80
N LEU A 192 23.94 -7.66 -5.23
CA LEU A 192 23.10 -6.54 -5.64
C LEU A 192 22.93 -5.56 -4.47
N VAL A 193 22.67 -4.30 -4.81
CA VAL A 193 22.49 -3.22 -3.85
C VAL A 193 21.43 -3.62 -2.82
N SER A 194 21.86 -3.80 -1.57
CA SER A 194 20.96 -4.20 -0.50
C SER A 194 20.03 -3.06 -0.09
N PHE A 195 18.84 -3.39 0.41
CA PHE A 195 17.93 -2.38 0.94
C PHE A 195 18.54 -1.60 2.13
N GLY A 196 19.52 -2.20 2.84
CA GLY A 196 20.30 -1.53 3.88
C GLY A 196 21.16 -0.36 3.38
N LEU A 197 21.55 -0.35 2.10
CA LEU A 197 22.22 0.80 1.47
C LEU A 197 21.20 1.78 0.88
N ILE A 198 20.11 1.27 0.31
CA ILE A 198 19.06 2.09 -0.31
C ILE A 198 18.38 2.99 0.74
N ALA A 199 17.98 2.41 1.88
CA ALA A 199 17.16 3.11 2.87
C ALA A 199 17.82 4.38 3.46
N PRO A 200 19.09 4.38 3.92
CA PRO A 200 19.73 5.59 4.45
C PRO A 200 19.81 6.73 3.44
N PHE A 201 20.21 6.45 2.20
CA PHE A 201 20.28 7.47 1.14
C PHE A 201 18.90 7.93 0.69
N ALA A 202 17.89 7.04 0.73
CA ALA A 202 16.51 7.44 0.49
C ALA A 202 16.02 8.45 1.53
N TRP A 203 16.35 8.26 2.82
CA TRP A 203 16.04 9.22 3.87
C TRP A 203 16.75 10.55 3.67
N LEU A 204 18.06 10.52 3.39
CA LEU A 204 18.82 11.73 3.07
C LEU A 204 18.20 12.49 1.89
N GLY A 205 17.81 11.78 0.84
CA GLY A 205 17.17 12.35 -0.33
C GLY A 205 15.79 12.92 -0.04
N LEU A 206 14.95 12.20 0.70
CA LEU A 206 13.61 12.64 1.09
C LEU A 206 13.67 13.91 1.93
N LEU A 207 14.50 13.92 2.98
CA LEU A 207 14.67 15.08 3.85
C LEU A 207 15.24 16.28 3.09
N SER A 208 16.21 16.05 2.20
CA SER A 208 16.78 17.09 1.34
C SER A 208 15.75 17.65 0.36
N ALA A 209 14.90 16.79 -0.22
CA ALA A 209 13.86 17.19 -1.15
C ALA A 209 12.79 18.04 -0.47
N ILE A 210 12.39 17.67 0.75
CA ILE A 210 11.45 18.44 1.57
C ILE A 210 12.05 19.80 1.93
N ARG A 211 13.28 19.83 2.46
CA ARG A 211 13.96 21.06 2.87
C ARG A 211 14.16 22.04 1.72
N ARG A 212 14.41 21.54 0.51
CA ARG A 212 14.59 22.35 -0.71
C ARG A 212 13.30 22.59 -1.50
N ARG A 213 12.17 22.04 -1.05
CA ARG A 213 10.86 22.13 -1.72
C ARG A 213 10.92 21.67 -3.19
N GLU A 214 11.63 20.57 -3.44
CA GLU A 214 11.82 20.00 -4.78
C GLU A 214 10.49 19.51 -5.37
N LYS A 215 9.87 20.35 -6.21
CA LYS A 215 8.52 20.09 -6.77
C LYS A 215 8.44 18.79 -7.56
N GLY A 216 9.52 18.41 -8.27
CA GLY A 216 9.58 17.18 -9.06
C GLY A 216 9.50 15.90 -8.24
N LEU A 217 9.86 15.94 -6.96
CA LEU A 217 9.82 14.79 -6.05
C LEU A 217 8.57 14.79 -5.15
N ALA A 218 7.73 15.82 -5.22
CA ALA A 218 6.54 15.94 -4.38
C ALA A 218 5.55 14.78 -4.62
N LEU A 219 5.19 14.50 -5.88
CA LEU A 219 4.25 13.43 -6.20
C LEU A 219 4.80 12.03 -5.83
N PRO A 220 6.06 11.66 -6.18
CA PRO A 220 6.68 10.44 -5.66
C PRO A 220 6.68 10.32 -4.14
N GLY A 221 6.95 11.42 -3.42
CA GLY A 221 6.96 11.45 -1.96
C GLY A 221 5.57 11.25 -1.35
N LEU A 222 4.56 11.90 -1.92
CA LEU A 222 3.15 11.75 -1.53
C LEU A 222 2.62 10.34 -1.81
N PHE A 223 2.98 9.77 -2.96
CA PHE A 223 2.68 8.37 -3.27
C PHE A 223 3.33 7.43 -2.25
N LEU A 224 4.63 7.62 -1.98
CA LEU A 224 5.38 6.81 -1.02
C LEU A 224 4.77 6.90 0.39
N ALA A 225 4.36 8.10 0.83
CA ALA A 225 3.72 8.30 2.13
C ALA A 225 2.40 7.53 2.25
N GLY A 226 1.51 7.64 1.26
CA GLY A 226 0.25 6.91 1.26
C GLY A 226 0.45 5.40 1.16
N TYR A 227 1.38 4.95 0.31
CA TYR A 227 1.69 3.54 0.17
C TYR A 227 2.30 2.94 1.44
N LEU A 228 3.26 3.65 2.07
CA LEU A 228 3.81 3.29 3.38
C LEU A 228 2.70 3.18 4.43
N GLY A 229 1.77 4.16 4.44
CA GLY A 229 0.58 4.14 5.28
C GLY A 229 -0.22 2.84 5.12
N SER A 230 -0.41 2.36 3.89
CA SER A 230 -1.09 1.08 3.64
C SER A 230 -0.37 -0.12 4.27
N VAL A 231 0.96 -0.19 4.13
CA VAL A 231 1.75 -1.34 4.62
C VAL A 231 1.78 -1.34 6.14
N ILE A 232 1.90 -0.17 6.76
CA ILE A 232 1.83 0.01 8.21
C ILE A 232 0.42 -0.27 8.75
N PHE A 233 -0.63 0.14 8.03
CA PHE A 233 -2.02 -0.10 8.42
C PHE A 233 -2.33 -1.61 8.48
N PHE A 234 -1.75 -2.40 7.58
CA PHE A 234 -1.88 -3.86 7.58
C PHE A 234 -0.70 -4.52 8.29
N PHE A 235 0.27 -5.03 7.55
CA PHE A 235 1.45 -5.70 8.08
C PHE A 235 2.58 -5.64 7.04
N VAL A 236 3.81 -5.77 7.52
CA VAL A 236 5.01 -5.67 6.70
C VAL A 236 5.38 -7.03 6.11
N SER A 237 5.68 -7.02 4.81
CA SER A 237 6.42 -8.09 4.13
C SER A 237 7.25 -7.49 2.99
N ALA A 238 8.31 -8.19 2.59
CA ALA A 238 9.11 -7.83 1.42
C ALA A 238 8.23 -7.67 0.18
N ARG A 239 7.30 -8.62 -0.02
CA ARG A 239 6.34 -8.62 -1.14
C ARG A 239 5.45 -7.38 -1.18
N TYR A 240 5.10 -6.81 -0.02
CA TYR A 240 4.31 -5.58 0.07
C TYR A 240 5.17 -4.32 0.09
N ARG A 241 6.47 -4.40 0.37
CA ARG A 241 7.41 -3.28 0.21
C ARG A 241 7.78 -3.04 -1.26
N LEU A 242 7.88 -4.09 -2.07
CA LEU A 242 8.36 -4.03 -3.46
C LEU A 242 7.76 -2.89 -4.30
N PRO A 243 6.43 -2.63 -4.29
CA PRO A 243 5.88 -1.55 -5.13
C PRO A 243 6.30 -0.13 -4.69
N ALA A 244 6.77 0.05 -3.45
CA ALA A 244 7.34 1.31 -2.98
C ALA A 244 8.80 1.51 -3.42
N VAL A 245 9.53 0.42 -3.70
CA VAL A 245 10.98 0.45 -3.95
C VAL A 245 11.38 1.37 -5.10
N PRO A 246 10.69 1.40 -6.27
CA PRO A 246 11.05 2.33 -7.34
C PRO A 246 11.04 3.80 -6.90
N PHE A 247 10.06 4.18 -6.07
CA PHE A 247 9.96 5.54 -5.54
C PHE A 247 11.04 5.81 -4.49
N ILE A 248 11.35 4.83 -3.64
CA ILE A 248 12.46 4.89 -2.68
C ILE A 248 13.80 5.07 -3.43
N ILE A 249 14.00 4.41 -4.57
CA ILE A 249 15.20 4.54 -5.40
C ILE A 249 15.33 5.96 -5.97
N LEU A 250 14.23 6.63 -6.36
CA LEU A 250 14.30 8.04 -6.79
C LEU A 250 14.86 8.94 -5.69
N PHE A 251 14.40 8.76 -4.45
CA PHE A 251 14.95 9.48 -3.30
C PHE A 251 16.39 9.06 -2.99
N THR A 252 16.72 7.79 -3.16
CA THR A 252 18.09 7.26 -2.98
C THR A 252 19.06 7.97 -3.93
N ALA A 253 18.72 8.04 -5.23
CA ALA A 253 19.52 8.71 -6.24
C ALA A 253 19.68 10.22 -5.94
N TYR A 254 18.60 10.88 -5.54
CA TYR A 254 18.66 12.28 -5.12
C TYR A 254 19.55 12.48 -3.89
N GLY A 255 19.43 11.60 -2.88
CA GLY A 255 20.26 11.61 -1.68
C GLY A 255 21.73 11.40 -1.96
N LEU A 256 22.07 10.44 -2.84
CA LEU A 256 23.44 10.20 -3.29
C LEU A 256 24.03 11.43 -4.00
N ARG A 257 23.27 12.07 -4.90
CA ARG A 257 23.70 13.32 -5.56
C ARG A 257 23.97 14.42 -4.53
N ARG A 258 23.12 14.55 -3.51
CA ARG A 258 23.30 15.54 -2.43
C ARG A 258 24.52 15.23 -1.57
N PHE A 259 24.72 13.96 -1.24
CA PHE A 259 25.89 13.51 -0.49
C PHE A 259 27.19 13.80 -1.26
N ALA A 260 27.24 13.45 -2.54
CA ALA A 260 28.39 13.70 -3.40
C ALA A 260 28.74 15.20 -3.46
N GLY A 261 27.76 16.08 -3.68
CA GLY A 261 28.01 17.53 -3.70
C GLY A 261 28.47 18.11 -2.35
N LEU A 262 28.11 17.48 -1.23
CA LEU A 262 28.60 17.89 0.11
C LEU A 262 30.04 17.43 0.36
N VAL A 263 30.38 16.22 -0.06
CA VAL A 263 31.69 15.59 0.19
C VAL A 263 32.75 16.09 -0.78
N PHE A 264 32.41 16.18 -2.07
CA PHE A 264 33.38 16.47 -3.13
C PHE A 264 33.42 17.95 -3.56
N ARG A 265 32.57 18.82 -2.99
CA ARG A 265 32.44 20.25 -3.38
C ARG A 265 32.35 20.46 -4.91
N VAL A 266 31.62 19.58 -5.59
CA VAL A 266 31.21 19.74 -7.00
C VAL A 266 29.75 20.15 -7.07
#